data_AF-A0A432ME89-F1
#
_entry.id   AF-A0A432ME89-F1
#
_cell.length_a   1.000
_cell.length_b   1.000
_cell.length_c   1.000
_cell.angle_alpha   90.00
_cell.angle_beta   90.00
_cell.angle_gamma   90.00
#
_symmetry.space_group_name_H-M   'P 1'
#
loop_
_entity.id
_entity.type
_entity.pdbx_description
1 polymer ?
#
loop_
_entity_poly.entity_id
_entity_poly.type
_entity_poly.pdbx_seq_one_letter_code
_entity_poly.pdbx_strand_id
1 'polypeptide(L)'
;MDTENKHPLPTVRLAAERLTRRQALGRGALGLAGGVMMLRSRAGLAQTPERPKDEDFDFEDDNPLRGHDPRAATASFPPGEPGRDYTPVVTPNGWTLPYTIVDGAKVFHLVAEEVEHEFAPGLSARCWGYNGSVHGPVIEAVEGDRVRIFVTNKLAAPTTVHWHGILLPSGMDGVGGLSQRVIRSGETYLYEFPLIQHGTYMYHSHHDEMTQMGMGMVGLVVIHPRNPQGPRPDRDFALLLHEWAIEVGTDRPNPNEMTDFNVLTINARAFPGTDPLVARLGDRVRIRIGNLSAMDHHPIHLHGYYFKVTETDGGRIPDAGQWPETTVLVPVGATRTIEFVADNPGDWAMHCHMTHHVMNQMGHEFPNMIGVDAGGLDDAVQQLLPDYMTMGQEGMGDMAEMGMRVPENSIPMVGAPGPHDYITMGGMFTILKVRKELPSYDDPGWYENPPGTLASLAPREVLRKHGISPDGSGAPKPPTGLNKAPRISRKLDKSSHRGHHHHGG
;
A
#
# COMPACT_ATOMS: atom_id res chain seq x y z
N MET A 1 42.23 37.70 -37.08
CA MET A 1 42.99 36.48 -36.78
C MET A 1 42.65 36.10 -35.35
N ASP A 2 41.40 35.80 -35.03
CA ASP A 2 40.62 34.63 -35.46
C ASP A 2 41.37 33.32 -35.18
N THR A 3 40.95 32.63 -34.13
CA THR A 3 40.35 31.29 -34.26
C THR A 3 39.48 30.98 -33.04
N GLU A 4 38.17 30.99 -33.28
CA GLU A 4 37.12 30.40 -32.45
C GLU A 4 37.38 28.89 -32.25
N ASN A 5 37.24 28.40 -31.02
CA ASN A 5 37.17 26.97 -30.73
C ASN A 5 35.68 26.59 -30.57
N LYS A 6 35.01 26.33 -31.69
CA LYS A 6 33.64 25.77 -31.74
C LYS A 6 33.73 24.24 -31.78
N HIS A 7 33.45 23.58 -30.66
CA HIS A 7 33.03 22.19 -30.65
C HIS A 7 31.70 22.07 -29.92
N PRO A 8 30.57 21.86 -30.62
CA PRO A 8 29.28 21.62 -29.98
C PRO A 8 29.25 20.22 -29.36
N LEU A 9 28.56 20.11 -28.21
CA LEU A 9 28.17 18.86 -27.56
C LEU A 9 27.31 18.02 -28.53
N PRO A 10 27.34 16.66 -28.44
CA PRO A 10 26.56 15.82 -29.33
C PRO A 10 25.06 15.98 -29.04
N THR A 11 24.35 16.58 -29.99
CA THR A 11 22.88 16.61 -30.04
C THR A 11 22.38 15.24 -30.49
N VAL A 12 21.62 14.55 -29.64
CA VAL A 12 20.84 13.38 -30.06
C VAL A 12 19.58 13.92 -30.75
N ARG A 13 19.52 13.83 -32.08
CA ARG A 13 18.29 14.07 -32.83
C ARG A 13 17.32 12.90 -32.57
N LEU A 14 16.19 13.18 -31.93
CA LEU A 14 15.01 12.31 -32.00
C LEU A 14 14.58 12.25 -33.47
N ALA A 15 14.66 11.06 -34.07
CA ALA A 15 14.05 10.80 -35.36
C ALA A 15 12.53 10.80 -35.16
N ALA A 16 11.86 11.83 -35.65
CA ALA A 16 10.41 11.82 -35.79
C ALA A 16 10.03 10.81 -36.88
N GLU A 17 9.65 9.59 -36.51
CA GLU A 17 8.93 8.72 -37.42
C GLU A 17 7.53 9.30 -37.63
N ARG A 18 7.29 9.85 -38.82
CA ARG A 18 5.96 10.26 -39.26
C ARG A 18 5.08 9.01 -39.39
N LEU A 19 4.15 8.81 -38.45
CA LEU A 19 3.00 7.93 -38.61
C LEU A 19 2.25 8.33 -39.89
N THR A 20 2.24 7.42 -40.88
CA THR A 20 1.51 7.67 -42.14
C THR A 20 0.05 7.24 -41.99
N ARG A 21 -0.86 7.92 -42.71
CA ARG A 21 -2.32 7.63 -42.73
C ARG A 21 -2.69 6.16 -43.00
N ARG A 22 -1.76 5.32 -43.51
CA ARG A 22 -1.97 3.88 -43.70
C ARG A 22 -1.80 3.04 -42.43
N GLN A 23 -1.09 3.52 -41.41
CA GLN A 23 -0.96 2.81 -40.13
C GLN A 23 -2.14 3.07 -39.18
N ALA A 24 -2.85 4.20 -39.35
CA ALA A 24 -4.07 4.51 -38.59
C ALA A 24 -5.31 3.69 -39.04
N LEU A 25 -5.30 3.11 -40.25
CA LEU A 25 -6.41 2.33 -40.79
C LEU A 25 -6.27 0.81 -40.59
N GLY A 26 -5.15 0.34 -40.02
CA GLY A 26 -4.93 -1.09 -39.76
C GLY A 26 -5.55 -1.62 -38.46
N ARG A 27 -6.05 -0.73 -37.58
CA ARG A 27 -6.67 -1.10 -36.29
C ARG A 27 -8.19 -0.93 -36.26
N GLY A 28 -8.82 -0.59 -37.39
CA GLY A 28 -10.25 -0.29 -37.48
C GLY A 28 -10.96 -1.10 -38.55
N ALA A 29 -10.97 -2.44 -38.42
CA ALA A 29 -11.98 -3.31 -39.04
C ALA A 29 -11.74 -4.77 -38.61
N LEU A 30 -12.34 -5.19 -37.50
CA LEU A 30 -12.69 -6.60 -37.25
C LEU A 30 -13.88 -6.66 -36.30
N GLY A 31 -14.96 -6.01 -36.73
CA GLY A 31 -16.31 -6.35 -36.29
C GLY A 31 -16.86 -7.48 -37.15
N LEU A 32 -17.38 -8.51 -36.47
CA LEU A 32 -18.38 -9.47 -36.96
C LEU A 32 -17.98 -10.40 -38.12
N ALA A 33 -17.35 -11.54 -37.78
CA ALA A 33 -17.70 -12.88 -38.27
C ALA A 33 -16.68 -13.91 -37.76
N GLY A 34 -17.01 -14.63 -36.69
CA GLY A 34 -16.19 -15.75 -36.18
C GLY A 34 -17.10 -16.91 -35.84
N GLY A 35 -17.33 -17.78 -36.82
CA GLY A 35 -18.15 -18.97 -36.67
C GLY A 35 -17.60 -19.94 -35.62
N VAL A 36 -18.53 -20.68 -35.03
CA VAL A 36 -18.32 -21.78 -34.09
C VAL A 36 -17.25 -22.74 -34.61
N MET A 37 -16.07 -22.75 -33.99
CA MET A 37 -15.10 -23.82 -34.14
C MET A 37 -15.13 -24.67 -32.87
N MET A 38 -16.01 -25.67 -32.87
CA MET A 38 -16.04 -26.73 -31.87
C MET A 38 -14.77 -27.57 -31.99
N LEU A 39 -13.72 -27.21 -31.26
CA LEU A 39 -12.65 -28.16 -30.95
C LEU A 39 -13.21 -29.20 -29.98
N ARG A 40 -13.50 -30.39 -30.50
CA ARG A 40 -13.66 -31.61 -29.70
C ARG A 40 -12.31 -31.98 -29.08
N SER A 41 -11.93 -31.30 -28.01
CA SER A 41 -11.01 -31.85 -27.02
C SER A 41 -11.83 -32.80 -26.14
N ARG A 42 -11.30 -34.01 -25.90
CA ARG A 42 -11.89 -34.95 -24.96
C ARG A 42 -11.93 -34.27 -23.60
N ALA A 43 -13.11 -33.80 -23.20
CA ALA A 43 -13.39 -33.38 -21.85
C ALA A 43 -13.07 -34.56 -20.93
N GLY A 44 -12.01 -34.43 -20.13
CA GLY A 44 -12.04 -35.06 -18.83
C GLY A 44 -13.30 -34.53 -18.17
N LEU A 45 -14.21 -35.43 -17.80
CA LEU A 45 -15.40 -35.08 -17.03
C LEU A 45 -14.92 -34.48 -15.70
N ALA A 46 -14.75 -33.15 -15.66
CA ALA A 46 -14.86 -32.44 -14.41
C ALA A 46 -16.25 -32.79 -13.89
N GLN A 47 -16.31 -33.49 -12.77
CA GLN A 47 -17.56 -33.67 -12.06
C GLN A 47 -18.10 -32.26 -11.83
N THR A 48 -19.18 -31.88 -12.51
CA THR A 48 -19.96 -30.72 -12.10
C THR A 48 -20.38 -31.05 -10.68
N PRO A 49 -19.89 -30.35 -9.65
CA PRO A 49 -20.26 -30.69 -8.29
C PRO A 49 -21.78 -30.58 -8.23
N GLU A 50 -22.45 -31.69 -7.85
CA GLU A 50 -23.87 -31.61 -7.51
C GLU A 50 -24.01 -30.52 -6.45
N ARG A 51 -24.99 -29.64 -6.64
CA ARG A 51 -25.36 -28.63 -5.65
C ARG A 51 -25.51 -29.37 -4.31
N PRO A 52 -24.67 -29.10 -3.29
CA PRO A 52 -24.98 -29.55 -1.94
C PRO A 52 -26.38 -29.02 -1.67
N LYS A 53 -27.31 -29.90 -1.25
CA LYS A 53 -28.62 -29.43 -0.80
C LYS A 53 -28.36 -28.29 0.18
N ASP A 54 -29.21 -27.27 0.17
CA ASP A 54 -29.21 -26.31 1.27
C ASP A 54 -29.58 -27.14 2.50
N GLU A 55 -28.58 -27.77 3.13
CA GLU A 55 -28.79 -28.49 4.36
C GLU A 55 -29.30 -27.42 5.32
N ASP A 56 -30.47 -27.69 5.89
CA ASP A 56 -31.01 -26.90 6.98
C ASP A 56 -29.84 -26.70 7.95
N PHE A 57 -29.36 -25.46 8.03
CA PHE A 57 -28.23 -25.13 8.88
C PHE A 57 -28.76 -25.27 10.30
N ASP A 58 -28.65 -26.48 10.84
CA ASP A 58 -29.17 -26.79 12.15
C ASP A 58 -28.30 -26.05 13.17
N PHE A 59 -28.95 -25.22 13.98
CA PHE A 59 -28.32 -24.57 15.12
C PHE A 59 -28.06 -25.58 16.25
N GLU A 60 -28.60 -26.79 16.17
CA GLU A 60 -28.21 -27.90 17.05
C GLU A 60 -26.71 -28.14 16.88
N ASP A 61 -25.98 -28.15 18.00
CA ASP A 61 -24.53 -28.35 18.08
C ASP A 61 -24.17 -29.83 17.81
N ASP A 62 -24.63 -30.37 16.70
CA ASP A 62 -24.52 -31.80 16.38
C ASP A 62 -23.28 -32.14 15.54
N ASN A 63 -22.52 -31.12 15.09
CA ASN A 63 -21.23 -31.32 14.43
C ASN A 63 -20.20 -31.84 15.44
N PRO A 64 -19.84 -33.14 15.40
CA PRO A 64 -18.96 -33.76 16.40
C PRO A 64 -17.52 -33.24 16.34
N LEU A 65 -17.16 -32.43 15.34
CA LEU A 65 -15.86 -31.79 15.19
C LEU A 65 -15.79 -30.39 15.83
N ARG A 66 -16.92 -29.75 16.17
CA ARG A 66 -16.95 -28.41 16.81
C ARG A 66 -16.33 -28.39 18.22
N GLY A 67 -16.19 -29.54 18.87
CA GLY A 67 -15.59 -29.71 20.21
C GLY A 67 -14.37 -30.65 20.25
N HIS A 68 -13.84 -31.07 19.10
CA HIS A 68 -12.78 -32.09 19.01
C HIS A 68 -11.53 -31.63 18.24
N ASP A 69 -11.25 -30.32 18.20
CA ASP A 69 -9.87 -29.91 17.95
C ASP A 69 -9.04 -30.20 19.21
N PRO A 70 -8.10 -31.16 19.21
CA PRO A 70 -7.25 -31.45 20.37
C PRO A 70 -6.36 -30.26 20.78
N ARG A 71 -6.23 -29.22 19.94
CA ARG A 71 -5.57 -27.95 20.26
C ARG A 71 -6.50 -26.98 21.01
N ALA A 72 -7.81 -27.11 20.83
CA ALA A 72 -8.81 -26.36 21.59
C ALA A 72 -9.07 -27.09 22.91
N ALA A 73 -8.08 -27.10 23.82
CA ALA A 73 -8.36 -27.42 25.21
C ALA A 73 -9.30 -26.34 25.75
N THR A 74 -10.60 -26.64 25.75
CA THR A 74 -11.72 -25.75 26.09
C THR A 74 -11.72 -25.42 27.59
N ALA A 75 -10.73 -24.64 28.03
CA ALA A 75 -10.99 -23.77 29.15
C ALA A 75 -12.02 -22.73 28.66
N SER A 76 -13.26 -22.83 29.17
CA SER A 76 -14.31 -21.85 28.94
C SER A 76 -13.88 -20.52 29.57
N PHE A 77 -13.13 -19.72 28.82
CA PHE A 77 -12.81 -18.35 29.22
C PHE A 77 -13.96 -17.44 28.79
N PRO A 78 -14.36 -16.46 29.62
CA PRO A 78 -15.24 -15.42 29.14
C PRO A 78 -14.58 -14.64 27.99
N PRO A 79 -15.37 -14.17 27.00
CA PRO A 79 -14.85 -13.33 25.93
C PRO A 79 -14.03 -12.16 26.45
N GLY A 80 -12.87 -11.91 25.85
CA GLY A 80 -11.99 -10.83 26.31
C GLY A 80 -12.58 -9.44 26.05
N GLU A 81 -12.49 -8.53 27.01
CA GLU A 81 -13.04 -7.18 26.96
C GLU A 81 -11.98 -6.11 26.66
N PRO A 82 -12.25 -5.16 25.75
CA PRO A 82 -11.35 -4.04 25.44
C PRO A 82 -11.09 -3.18 26.68
N GLY A 83 -9.84 -2.76 26.87
CA GLY A 83 -9.41 -1.94 28.01
C GLY A 83 -9.22 -2.70 29.33
N ARG A 84 -9.88 -3.84 29.50
CA ARG A 84 -9.66 -4.77 30.62
C ARG A 84 -8.61 -5.82 30.27
N ASP A 85 -8.86 -6.58 29.22
CA ASP A 85 -8.09 -7.77 28.87
C ASP A 85 -7.00 -7.49 27.82
N TYR A 86 -7.16 -6.41 27.05
CA TYR A 86 -6.19 -5.95 26.05
C TYR A 86 -6.27 -4.44 25.83
N THR A 87 -5.22 -3.85 25.24
CA THR A 87 -5.25 -2.48 24.73
C THR A 87 -5.88 -2.50 23.33
N PRO A 88 -7.05 -1.88 23.11
CA PRO A 88 -7.67 -1.86 21.79
C PRO A 88 -6.77 -1.18 20.77
N VAL A 89 -6.80 -1.67 19.53
CA VAL A 89 -6.03 -1.02 18.48
C VAL A 89 -6.67 0.30 18.06
N VAL A 90 -5.82 1.24 17.66
CA VAL A 90 -6.17 2.49 16.99
C VAL A 90 -5.94 2.27 15.51
N THR A 91 -6.98 2.46 14.71
CA THR A 91 -6.92 2.30 13.25
C THR A 91 -7.14 3.67 12.63
N PRO A 92 -6.07 4.45 12.31
CA PRO A 92 -6.21 5.75 11.66
C PRO A 92 -7.06 5.62 10.39
N ASN A 93 -7.97 6.57 10.15
CA ASN A 93 -8.95 6.52 9.05
C ASN A 93 -9.86 5.27 8.99
N GLY A 94 -9.86 4.42 10.03
CA GLY A 94 -10.63 3.19 10.10
C GLY A 94 -11.33 3.01 11.44
N TRP A 95 -11.82 1.80 11.70
CA TRP A 95 -12.61 1.50 12.90
C TRP A 95 -12.61 0.01 13.22
N THR A 96 -12.94 -0.35 14.46
CA THR A 96 -13.07 -1.74 14.92
C THR A 96 -14.53 -2.18 14.80
N LEU A 97 -14.75 -3.37 14.25
CA LEU A 97 -16.08 -3.96 14.09
C LEU A 97 -16.68 -4.29 15.47
N PRO A 98 -17.85 -3.73 15.84
CA PRO A 98 -18.49 -4.04 17.10
C PRO A 98 -18.99 -5.48 17.12
N TYR A 99 -19.09 -6.02 18.33
CA TYR A 99 -19.62 -7.35 18.57
C TYR A 99 -20.67 -7.34 19.68
N THR A 100 -21.48 -8.39 19.70
CA THR A 100 -22.29 -8.78 20.85
C THR A 100 -21.78 -10.10 21.41
N ILE A 101 -22.18 -10.45 22.63
CA ILE A 101 -21.89 -11.78 23.20
C ILE A 101 -23.20 -12.58 23.23
N VAL A 102 -23.20 -13.73 22.57
CA VAL A 102 -24.32 -14.67 22.56
C VAL A 102 -23.78 -16.07 22.82
N ASP A 103 -24.29 -16.75 23.84
CA ASP A 103 -23.85 -18.09 24.28
C ASP A 103 -22.32 -18.21 24.48
N GLY A 104 -21.70 -17.16 25.02
CA GLY A 104 -20.26 -17.13 25.28
C GLY A 104 -19.38 -16.94 24.03
N ALA A 105 -19.96 -16.74 22.85
CA ALA A 105 -19.22 -16.39 21.63
C ALA A 105 -19.32 -14.88 21.32
N LYS A 106 -18.25 -14.30 20.80
CA LYS A 106 -18.29 -12.96 20.18
C LYS A 106 -18.95 -13.06 18.82
N VAL A 107 -20.04 -12.33 18.64
CA VAL A 107 -20.82 -12.31 17.41
C VAL A 107 -20.53 -11.02 16.65
N PHE A 108 -20.01 -11.17 15.44
CA PHE A 108 -19.72 -10.09 14.50
C PHE A 108 -20.66 -10.19 13.30
N HIS A 109 -20.95 -9.05 12.67
CA HIS A 109 -21.69 -8.98 11.41
C HIS A 109 -20.92 -8.16 10.39
N LEU A 110 -20.40 -8.84 9.39
CA LEU A 110 -19.66 -8.28 8.27
C LEU A 110 -20.57 -8.20 7.04
N VAL A 111 -20.58 -7.07 6.33
CA VAL A 111 -21.47 -6.84 5.19
C VAL A 111 -20.65 -6.42 3.98
N ALA A 112 -20.54 -7.27 2.96
CA ALA A 112 -19.89 -6.94 1.70
C ALA A 112 -20.80 -6.04 0.85
N GLU A 113 -20.36 -4.85 0.48
CA GLU A 113 -21.16 -3.89 -0.31
C GLU A 113 -20.29 -2.92 -1.13
N GLU A 114 -20.92 -2.22 -2.09
CA GLU A 114 -20.28 -1.12 -2.85
C GLU A 114 -20.24 0.13 -1.97
N VAL A 115 -19.11 0.84 -1.99
CA VAL A 115 -18.81 1.97 -1.10
C VAL A 115 -18.21 3.11 -1.93
N GLU A 116 -18.77 4.31 -1.80
CA GLU A 116 -18.13 5.55 -2.25
C GLU A 116 -17.01 5.88 -1.27
N HIS A 117 -15.75 5.79 -1.73
CA HIS A 117 -14.58 5.94 -0.89
C HIS A 117 -13.71 7.10 -1.37
N GLU A 118 -13.27 7.95 -0.46
CA GLU A 118 -12.30 9.00 -0.74
C GLU A 118 -10.90 8.52 -0.36
N PHE A 119 -9.92 8.61 -1.26
CA PHE A 119 -8.53 8.24 -0.97
C PHE A 119 -7.76 9.38 -0.31
N ALA A 120 -8.02 10.59 -0.80
CA ALA A 120 -7.51 11.86 -0.30
C ALA A 120 -8.43 12.98 -0.85
N PRO A 121 -8.40 14.19 -0.27
CA PRO A 121 -9.20 15.30 -0.79
C PRO A 121 -8.98 15.50 -2.30
N GLY A 122 -10.04 15.29 -3.08
CA GLY A 122 -10.03 15.42 -4.55
C GLY A 122 -9.97 14.10 -5.33
N LEU A 123 -9.74 12.96 -4.70
CA LEU A 123 -9.79 11.63 -5.33
C LEU A 123 -10.74 10.71 -4.58
N SER A 124 -11.85 10.34 -5.22
CA SER A 124 -12.79 9.34 -4.74
C SER A 124 -13.05 8.26 -5.78
N ALA A 125 -13.45 7.06 -5.35
CA ALA A 125 -13.89 6.01 -6.26
C ALA A 125 -14.95 5.12 -5.62
N ARG A 126 -15.76 4.49 -6.47
CA ARG A 126 -16.67 3.40 -6.13
C ARG A 126 -15.89 2.12 -5.99
N CYS A 127 -15.62 1.78 -4.75
CA CYS A 127 -14.89 0.60 -4.33
C CYS A 127 -15.88 -0.45 -3.80
N TRP A 128 -15.39 -1.65 -3.52
CA TRP A 128 -16.08 -2.65 -2.72
C TRP A 128 -15.42 -2.75 -1.36
N GLY A 129 -16.23 -2.88 -0.31
CA GLY A 129 -15.73 -2.90 1.05
C GLY A 129 -16.65 -3.67 1.98
N TYR A 130 -16.39 -3.52 3.27
CA TYR A 130 -17.17 -4.14 4.31
C TYR A 130 -17.78 -3.09 5.23
N ASN A 131 -19.07 -3.23 5.54
CA ASN A 131 -19.79 -2.38 6.49
C ASN A 131 -19.71 -0.89 6.16
N GLY A 132 -19.79 -0.55 4.86
CA GLY A 132 -19.73 0.84 4.38
C GLY A 132 -18.36 1.49 4.44
N SER A 133 -17.27 0.74 4.67
CA SER A 133 -15.91 1.28 4.66
C SER A 133 -14.96 0.50 3.75
N VAL A 134 -13.94 1.21 3.28
CA VAL A 134 -12.80 0.67 2.55
C VAL A 134 -11.54 1.14 3.28
N HIS A 135 -10.66 0.26 3.74
CA HIS A 135 -10.86 -1.19 3.84
C HIS A 135 -11.94 -1.56 4.88
N GLY A 136 -12.20 -2.86 5.02
CA GLY A 136 -13.12 -3.35 6.04
C GLY A 136 -12.64 -3.06 7.48
N PRO A 137 -13.56 -3.06 8.45
CA PRO A 137 -13.22 -2.78 9.84
C PRO A 137 -12.29 -3.82 10.46
N VAL A 138 -11.48 -3.41 11.44
CA VAL A 138 -10.64 -4.35 12.18
C VAL A 138 -11.51 -5.24 13.05
N ILE A 139 -11.30 -6.54 13.00
CA ILE A 139 -11.93 -7.49 13.92
C ILE A 139 -10.98 -7.73 15.10
N GLU A 140 -11.40 -7.40 16.32
CA GLU A 140 -10.61 -7.59 17.53
C GLU A 140 -11.18 -8.68 18.43
N ALA A 141 -10.32 -9.62 18.80
CA ALA A 141 -10.66 -10.69 19.73
C ALA A 141 -9.45 -11.05 20.60
N VAL A 142 -9.64 -11.98 21.55
CA VAL A 142 -8.58 -12.49 22.41
C VAL A 142 -8.41 -13.98 22.16
N GLU A 143 -7.19 -14.48 22.19
CA GLU A 143 -6.89 -15.91 22.18
C GLU A 143 -7.77 -16.67 23.19
N GLY A 144 -8.40 -17.74 22.73
CA GLY A 144 -9.40 -18.53 23.45
C GLY A 144 -10.84 -18.08 23.24
N ASP A 145 -11.11 -16.90 22.65
CA ASP A 145 -12.47 -16.49 22.31
C ASP A 145 -13.06 -17.45 21.24
N ARG A 146 -14.34 -17.80 21.38
CA ARG A 146 -15.14 -18.35 20.27
C ARG A 146 -15.71 -17.19 19.48
N VAL A 147 -15.51 -17.17 18.16
CA VAL A 147 -16.07 -16.14 17.28
C VAL A 147 -17.15 -16.72 16.38
N ARG A 148 -18.20 -15.93 16.15
CA ARG A 148 -19.25 -16.16 15.16
C ARG A 148 -19.31 -14.95 14.26
N ILE A 149 -19.02 -15.12 12.98
CA ILE A 149 -18.96 -14.03 12.02
C ILE A 149 -20.01 -14.28 10.95
N PHE A 150 -21.07 -13.49 10.98
CA PHE A 150 -22.08 -13.47 9.94
C PHE A 150 -21.57 -12.60 8.79
N VAL A 151 -21.55 -13.12 7.57
CA VAL A 151 -21.14 -12.39 6.37
C VAL A 151 -22.33 -12.27 5.45
N THR A 152 -22.89 -11.07 5.31
CA THR A 152 -23.97 -10.77 4.36
C THR A 152 -23.37 -10.21 3.08
N ASN A 153 -23.75 -10.77 1.93
CA ASN A 153 -23.33 -10.26 0.63
C ASN A 153 -24.42 -9.34 0.04
N LYS A 154 -24.14 -8.05 -0.11
CA LYS A 154 -24.99 -7.09 -0.85
C LYS A 154 -24.40 -6.70 -2.21
N LEU A 155 -23.24 -7.22 -2.58
CA LEU A 155 -22.67 -7.01 -3.92
C LEU A 155 -23.57 -7.63 -4.98
N ALA A 156 -23.48 -7.12 -6.21
CA ALA A 156 -24.12 -7.77 -7.36
C ALA A 156 -23.44 -9.10 -7.74
N ALA A 157 -22.19 -9.29 -7.32
CA ALA A 157 -21.40 -10.49 -7.56
C ALA A 157 -21.44 -11.44 -6.35
N PRO A 158 -21.26 -12.76 -6.54
CA PRO A 158 -20.96 -13.67 -5.44
C PRO A 158 -19.66 -13.27 -4.73
N THR A 159 -19.49 -13.68 -3.49
CA THR A 159 -18.27 -13.43 -2.72
C THR A 159 -18.01 -14.56 -1.71
N THR A 160 -16.87 -14.52 -1.05
CA THR A 160 -16.57 -15.29 0.17
C THR A 160 -15.67 -14.45 1.08
N VAL A 161 -15.28 -14.96 2.25
CA VAL A 161 -14.27 -14.31 3.10
C VAL A 161 -13.32 -15.38 3.62
N HIS A 162 -12.05 -15.25 3.29
CA HIS A 162 -10.95 -16.04 3.84
C HIS A 162 -10.31 -15.32 5.03
N TRP A 163 -9.94 -16.09 6.04
CA TRP A 163 -9.38 -15.62 7.30
C TRP A 163 -7.86 -15.84 7.33
N HIS A 164 -7.17 -14.98 6.59
CA HIS A 164 -5.74 -15.11 6.28
C HIS A 164 -4.86 -15.25 7.53
N GLY A 165 -4.23 -16.42 7.66
CA GLY A 165 -3.30 -16.75 8.73
C GLY A 165 -3.97 -17.30 10.02
N ILE A 166 -5.30 -17.35 10.08
CA ILE A 166 -6.03 -17.92 11.22
C ILE A 166 -6.07 -19.45 11.13
N LEU A 167 -5.68 -20.16 12.20
CA LEU A 167 -5.83 -21.61 12.28
C LEU A 167 -7.28 -21.94 12.63
N LEU A 168 -8.00 -22.48 11.65
CA LEU A 168 -9.42 -22.80 11.74
C LEU A 168 -9.74 -24.17 11.12
N PRO A 169 -10.94 -24.73 11.38
CA PRO A 169 -11.40 -25.92 10.67
C PRO A 169 -11.53 -25.65 9.17
N SER A 170 -11.04 -26.56 8.32
CA SER A 170 -10.97 -26.33 6.87
C SER A 170 -12.30 -25.92 6.21
N GLY A 171 -13.45 -26.36 6.71
CA GLY A 171 -14.76 -25.94 6.18
C GLY A 171 -15.15 -24.48 6.46
N MET A 172 -14.42 -23.79 7.34
CA MET A 172 -14.62 -22.37 7.67
C MET A 172 -13.61 -21.46 6.95
N ASP A 173 -12.85 -21.99 6.00
CA ASP A 173 -11.70 -21.31 5.42
C ASP A 173 -12.03 -20.23 4.38
N GLY A 174 -13.25 -20.21 3.83
CA GLY A 174 -13.64 -19.12 2.92
C GLY A 174 -13.32 -19.30 1.44
N VAL A 175 -12.70 -20.39 1.01
CA VAL A 175 -12.34 -20.62 -0.40
C VAL A 175 -13.53 -21.17 -1.19
N GLY A 176 -14.08 -20.32 -2.07
CA GLY A 176 -15.25 -20.66 -2.88
C GLY A 176 -14.98 -21.83 -3.85
N GLY A 177 -15.78 -22.88 -3.75
CA GLY A 177 -15.65 -24.12 -4.54
C GLY A 177 -14.70 -25.16 -3.95
N LEU A 178 -13.94 -24.83 -2.89
CA LEU A 178 -13.03 -25.76 -2.21
C LEU A 178 -13.51 -26.07 -0.79
N SER A 179 -13.54 -25.08 0.10
CA SER A 179 -13.96 -25.26 1.49
C SER A 179 -15.45 -24.99 1.70
N GLN A 180 -16.06 -24.20 0.82
CA GLN A 180 -17.49 -23.87 0.86
C GLN A 180 -18.03 -23.51 -0.53
N ARG A 181 -19.36 -23.40 -0.67
CA ARG A 181 -19.94 -22.69 -1.81
C ARG A 181 -19.81 -21.17 -1.63
N VAL A 182 -19.87 -20.45 -2.75
CA VAL A 182 -19.90 -18.98 -2.74
C VAL A 182 -21.15 -18.43 -2.04
N ILE A 183 -21.01 -17.26 -1.44
CA ILE A 183 -22.10 -16.47 -0.85
C ILE A 183 -22.71 -15.65 -1.99
N ARG A 184 -23.92 -15.99 -2.43
CA ARG A 184 -24.59 -15.22 -3.50
C ARG A 184 -25.10 -13.88 -2.98
N SER A 185 -25.38 -12.96 -3.90
CA SER A 185 -26.03 -11.69 -3.58
C SER A 185 -27.32 -11.92 -2.77
N GLY A 186 -27.48 -11.20 -1.67
CA GLY A 186 -28.57 -11.31 -0.71
C GLY A 186 -28.44 -12.42 0.33
N GLU A 187 -27.48 -13.33 0.20
CA GLU A 187 -27.28 -14.41 1.18
C GLU A 187 -26.43 -13.94 2.38
N THR A 188 -26.59 -14.66 3.49
CA THR A 188 -25.73 -14.51 4.69
C THR A 188 -25.13 -15.86 5.06
N TYR A 189 -23.83 -15.87 5.34
CA TYR A 189 -23.07 -17.05 5.76
C TYR A 189 -22.59 -16.91 7.20
N LEU A 190 -22.46 -18.03 7.91
CA LEU A 190 -21.87 -18.07 9.25
C LEU A 190 -20.51 -18.76 9.20
N TYR A 191 -19.50 -18.09 9.76
CA TYR A 191 -18.22 -18.67 10.11
C TYR A 191 -18.12 -18.75 11.64
N GLU A 192 -17.85 -19.94 12.18
CA GLU A 192 -17.72 -20.14 13.63
C GLU A 192 -16.54 -21.03 13.96
N PHE A 193 -15.61 -20.52 14.77
CA PHE A 193 -14.42 -21.24 15.21
C PHE A 193 -13.83 -20.64 16.50
N PRO A 194 -13.09 -21.44 17.28
CA PRO A 194 -12.28 -20.91 18.39
C PRO A 194 -11.00 -20.26 17.87
N LEU A 195 -10.55 -19.20 18.53
CA LEU A 195 -9.24 -18.59 18.25
C LEU A 195 -8.18 -19.24 19.12
N ILE A 196 -7.35 -20.11 18.55
CA ILE A 196 -6.34 -20.89 19.31
C ILE A 196 -4.92 -20.29 19.26
N GLN A 197 -4.80 -19.08 18.72
CA GLN A 197 -3.55 -18.36 18.52
C GLN A 197 -3.76 -16.87 18.81
N HIS A 198 -2.68 -16.10 18.82
CA HIS A 198 -2.71 -14.64 18.88
C HIS A 198 -1.71 -14.04 17.87
N GLY A 199 -1.96 -12.81 17.45
CA GLY A 199 -1.14 -12.10 16.48
C GLY A 199 -1.94 -11.11 15.64
N THR A 200 -1.29 -10.63 14.59
CA THR A 200 -1.89 -9.75 13.58
C THR A 200 -2.12 -10.54 12.30
N TYR A 201 -3.36 -10.59 11.87
CA TYR A 201 -3.86 -11.36 10.74
C TYR A 201 -4.70 -10.47 9.83
N MET A 202 -5.18 -11.04 8.73
CA MET A 202 -5.98 -10.33 7.75
C MET A 202 -7.22 -11.15 7.40
N TYR A 203 -8.17 -10.52 6.75
CA TYR A 203 -9.26 -11.22 6.06
C TYR A 203 -9.48 -10.55 4.70
N HIS A 204 -9.91 -11.33 3.73
CA HIS A 204 -10.17 -10.82 2.38
C HIS A 204 -11.14 -11.70 1.62
N SER A 205 -11.71 -11.19 0.54
CA SER A 205 -12.46 -12.04 -0.36
C SER A 205 -11.56 -13.12 -0.97
N HIS A 206 -12.10 -14.33 -1.09
CA HIS A 206 -11.45 -15.45 -1.77
C HIS A 206 -12.34 -15.99 -2.91
N HIS A 207 -13.14 -15.10 -3.49
CA HIS A 207 -13.85 -15.32 -4.74
C HIS A 207 -13.49 -14.21 -5.72
N ASP A 208 -13.06 -14.59 -6.94
CA ASP A 208 -12.57 -13.63 -7.95
C ASP A 208 -11.54 -12.66 -7.32
N GLU A 209 -10.56 -13.26 -6.64
CA GLU A 209 -9.68 -12.61 -5.65
C GLU A 209 -9.00 -11.35 -6.20
N MET A 210 -8.39 -11.46 -7.38
CA MET A 210 -7.78 -10.33 -8.10
C MET A 210 -8.76 -9.16 -8.23
N THR A 211 -10.00 -9.44 -8.64
CA THR A 211 -11.03 -8.42 -8.80
C THR A 211 -11.48 -7.86 -7.48
N GLN A 212 -11.86 -8.71 -6.52
CA GLN A 212 -12.48 -8.24 -5.28
C GLN A 212 -11.50 -7.55 -4.36
N MET A 213 -10.27 -8.05 -4.24
CA MET A 213 -9.21 -7.38 -3.49
C MET A 213 -8.80 -6.07 -4.17
N GLY A 214 -8.61 -6.06 -5.51
CA GLY A 214 -8.33 -4.83 -6.26
C GLY A 214 -9.44 -3.78 -6.17
N MET A 215 -10.67 -4.19 -5.85
CA MET A 215 -11.78 -3.30 -5.54
C MET A 215 -11.87 -2.89 -4.05
N GLY A 216 -11.11 -3.51 -3.15
CA GLY A 216 -10.98 -3.09 -1.75
C GLY A 216 -11.43 -4.09 -0.68
N MET A 217 -11.83 -5.31 -1.07
CA MET A 217 -12.40 -6.35 -0.19
C MET A 217 -11.33 -7.03 0.69
N VAL A 218 -10.71 -6.26 1.56
CA VAL A 218 -9.68 -6.69 2.51
C VAL A 218 -9.90 -6.03 3.88
N GLY A 219 -9.28 -6.56 4.93
CA GLY A 219 -9.31 -6.00 6.28
C GLY A 219 -8.36 -6.72 7.24
N LEU A 220 -8.27 -6.26 8.49
CA LEU A 220 -7.39 -6.81 9.52
C LEU A 220 -8.17 -7.59 10.58
N VAL A 221 -7.53 -8.63 11.12
CA VAL A 221 -7.96 -9.31 12.35
C VAL A 221 -6.82 -9.22 13.37
N VAL A 222 -7.09 -8.67 14.54
CA VAL A 222 -6.12 -8.63 15.64
C VAL A 222 -6.61 -9.55 16.75
N ILE A 223 -5.84 -10.59 17.01
CA ILE A 223 -6.10 -11.53 18.10
C ILE A 223 -5.10 -11.23 19.21
N HIS A 224 -5.57 -10.61 20.29
CA HIS A 224 -4.74 -10.26 21.43
C HIS A 224 -4.39 -11.51 22.24
N PRO A 225 -3.17 -11.61 22.81
CA PRO A 225 -2.80 -12.74 23.65
C PRO A 225 -3.63 -12.73 24.94
N ARG A 226 -4.13 -13.91 25.35
CA ARG A 226 -4.83 -14.05 26.64
C ARG A 226 -3.89 -13.76 27.81
N ASN A 227 -2.66 -14.21 27.68
CA ASN A 227 -1.59 -14.07 28.67
C ASN A 227 -0.41 -13.30 28.03
N PRO A 228 -0.48 -11.96 27.94
CA PRO A 228 0.57 -11.16 27.30
C PRO A 228 1.91 -11.32 28.02
N GLN A 229 3.00 -11.45 27.26
CA GLN A 229 4.35 -11.42 27.79
C GLN A 229 4.85 -9.97 27.87
N GLY A 230 5.17 -9.50 29.07
CA GLY A 230 5.65 -8.12 29.29
C GLY A 230 4.53 -7.08 29.34
N PRO A 231 4.89 -5.78 29.41
CA PRO A 231 3.92 -4.70 29.54
C PRO A 231 3.10 -4.56 28.25
N ARG A 232 1.82 -4.19 28.40
CA ARG A 232 0.97 -3.84 27.26
C ARG A 232 1.43 -2.53 26.61
N PRO A 233 1.22 -2.37 25.29
CA PRO A 233 1.40 -1.07 24.64
C PRO A 233 0.43 -0.05 25.23
N ASP A 234 0.88 1.19 25.34
CA ASP A 234 0.04 2.34 25.67
C ASP A 234 -0.70 2.83 24.41
N ARG A 235 -0.09 2.64 23.24
CA ARG A 235 -0.69 2.87 21.91
C ARG A 235 -0.43 1.65 21.03
N ASP A 236 -1.48 0.98 20.57
CA ASP A 236 -1.42 -0.14 19.63
C ASP A 236 -2.08 0.32 18.33
N PHE A 237 -1.33 0.48 17.24
CA PHE A 237 -1.85 0.96 15.95
C PHE A 237 -2.00 -0.20 14.97
N ALA A 238 -3.07 -0.19 14.17
CA ALA A 238 -3.31 -1.18 13.11
C ALA A 238 -3.34 -0.49 11.73
N LEU A 239 -2.43 -0.91 10.86
CA LEU A 239 -2.23 -0.37 9.52
C LEU A 239 -2.30 -1.49 8.48
N LEU A 240 -3.12 -1.29 7.45
CA LEU A 240 -3.23 -2.16 6.30
C LEU A 240 -2.71 -1.43 5.07
N LEU A 241 -1.71 -2.00 4.42
CA LEU A 241 -1.11 -1.50 3.21
C LEU A 241 -1.82 -2.11 2.00
N HIS A 242 -2.09 -1.27 1.00
CA HIS A 242 -2.75 -1.67 -0.23
C HIS A 242 -2.43 -0.70 -1.37
N GLU A 243 -2.62 -1.16 -2.58
CA GLU A 243 -2.38 -0.41 -3.82
C GLU A 243 -3.55 -0.53 -4.78
N TRP A 244 -3.68 0.49 -5.62
CA TRP A 244 -4.82 0.64 -6.49
C TRP A 244 -4.34 1.18 -7.83
N ALA A 245 -5.03 0.76 -8.88
CA ALA A 245 -4.91 1.37 -10.19
C ALA A 245 -6.17 2.19 -10.43
N ILE A 246 -6.05 3.51 -10.40
CA ILE A 246 -7.16 4.44 -10.65
C ILE A 246 -6.71 5.37 -11.76
N GLU A 247 -7.30 5.20 -12.93
CA GLU A 247 -7.01 6.07 -14.08
C GLU A 247 -7.52 7.49 -13.78
N VAL A 248 -6.73 8.49 -14.19
CA VAL A 248 -7.01 9.91 -13.93
C VAL A 248 -8.41 10.27 -14.44
N GLY A 249 -9.22 10.90 -13.58
CA GLY A 249 -10.59 11.29 -13.88
C GLY A 249 -11.62 10.15 -13.89
N THR A 250 -11.23 8.92 -13.57
CA THR A 250 -12.16 7.80 -13.42
C THR A 250 -12.62 7.67 -11.96
N ASP A 251 -13.80 7.09 -11.76
CA ASP A 251 -14.44 6.94 -10.45
C ASP A 251 -14.47 5.48 -9.97
N ARG A 252 -13.63 4.60 -10.54
CA ARG A 252 -13.53 3.19 -10.17
C ARG A 252 -12.10 2.68 -10.30
N PRO A 253 -11.62 1.84 -9.36
CA PRO A 253 -10.38 1.11 -9.57
C PRO A 253 -10.46 0.19 -10.81
N ASN A 254 -9.32 0.00 -11.47
CA ASN A 254 -9.13 -1.01 -12.49
C ASN A 254 -8.54 -2.28 -11.86
N PRO A 255 -9.35 -3.30 -11.52
CA PRO A 255 -8.84 -4.54 -10.94
C PRO A 255 -8.02 -5.40 -11.91
N ASN A 256 -7.99 -5.07 -13.21
CA ASN A 256 -7.23 -5.81 -14.21
C ASN A 256 -5.79 -5.29 -14.38
N GLU A 257 -5.41 -4.23 -13.66
CA GLU A 257 -4.02 -3.76 -13.65
C GLU A 257 -3.14 -4.75 -12.90
N MET A 258 -2.02 -5.13 -13.52
CA MET A 258 -1.15 -6.19 -13.03
C MET A 258 0.22 -5.68 -12.60
N THR A 259 0.63 -4.48 -13.03
CA THR A 259 2.00 -4.00 -12.86
C THR A 259 2.10 -2.53 -12.46
N ASP A 260 1.20 -1.68 -12.96
CA ASP A 260 1.35 -0.22 -12.88
C ASP A 260 0.33 0.41 -11.92
N PHE A 261 0.42 0.05 -10.63
CA PHE A 261 -0.39 0.67 -9.58
C PHE A 261 0.06 2.11 -9.31
N ASN A 262 -0.90 3.03 -9.15
CA ASN A 262 -0.64 4.47 -9.13
C ASN A 262 -1.23 5.20 -7.91
N VAL A 263 -1.96 4.50 -7.04
CA VAL A 263 -2.44 5.03 -5.75
C VAL A 263 -2.05 4.04 -4.66
N LEU A 264 -1.15 4.45 -3.77
CA LEU A 264 -0.58 3.62 -2.71
C LEU A 264 -1.07 4.13 -1.36
N THR A 265 -1.56 3.23 -0.51
CA THR A 265 -2.40 3.64 0.63
C THR A 265 -2.03 2.97 1.94
N ILE A 266 -2.23 3.70 3.04
CA ILE A 266 -2.30 3.17 4.41
C ILE A 266 -3.75 3.27 4.84
N ASN A 267 -4.37 2.16 5.24
CA ASN A 267 -5.80 2.09 5.59
C ASN A 267 -6.70 2.71 4.51
N ALA A 268 -6.41 2.38 3.23
CA ALA A 268 -7.07 2.91 2.04
C ALA A 268 -7.02 4.45 1.86
N ARG A 269 -6.18 5.17 2.62
CA ARG A 269 -5.90 6.59 2.40
C ARG A 269 -4.52 6.82 1.83
N ALA A 270 -4.42 7.77 0.91
CA ALA A 270 -3.15 8.29 0.38
C ALA A 270 -2.88 9.65 1.01
N PHE A 271 -1.64 9.96 1.39
CA PHE A 271 -1.31 11.29 1.91
C PHE A 271 -1.59 12.36 0.84
N PRO A 272 -2.28 13.47 1.18
CA PRO A 272 -2.52 14.03 2.52
C PRO A 272 -3.81 13.60 3.24
N GLY A 273 -4.51 12.56 2.76
CA GLY A 273 -5.72 12.02 3.40
C GLY A 273 -5.46 11.06 4.57
N THR A 274 -4.21 10.74 4.89
CA THR A 274 -3.86 9.86 6.02
C THR A 274 -3.88 10.62 7.35
N ASP A 275 -4.50 10.02 8.36
CA ASP A 275 -4.47 10.53 9.73
C ASP A 275 -3.11 10.27 10.38
N PRO A 276 -2.64 11.16 11.27
CA PRO A 276 -1.39 10.97 11.99
C PRO A 276 -1.48 9.88 13.06
N LEU A 277 -0.34 9.28 13.39
CA LEU A 277 -0.20 8.44 14.57
C LEU A 277 0.14 9.32 15.77
N VAL A 278 -0.75 9.43 16.75
CA VAL A 278 -0.53 10.32 17.90
C VAL A 278 -0.14 9.52 19.15
N ALA A 279 0.98 9.90 19.79
CA ALA A 279 1.49 9.31 21.02
C ALA A 279 1.97 10.37 22.02
N ARG A 280 1.90 10.07 23.31
CA ARG A 280 2.50 10.88 24.37
C ARG A 280 3.96 10.47 24.58
N LEU A 281 4.80 11.42 24.98
CA LEU A 281 6.18 11.16 25.39
C LEU A 281 6.21 10.07 26.48
N GLY A 282 6.93 8.98 26.22
CA GLY A 282 7.07 7.82 27.09
C GLY A 282 6.08 6.69 26.83
N ASP A 283 5.10 6.87 25.94
CA ASP A 283 4.19 5.79 25.55
C ASP A 283 4.97 4.62 24.91
N ARG A 284 4.63 3.39 25.30
CA ARG A 284 5.03 2.18 24.58
C ARG A 284 4.14 2.07 23.34
N VAL A 285 4.73 2.27 22.17
CA VAL A 285 4.03 2.24 20.89
C VAL A 285 4.26 0.90 20.23
N ARG A 286 3.16 0.28 19.81
CA ARG A 286 3.13 -0.87 18.90
C ARG A 286 2.47 -0.45 17.60
N ILE A 287 3.06 -0.81 16.47
CA ILE A 287 2.46 -0.62 15.14
C ILE A 287 2.40 -1.98 14.46
N ARG A 288 1.18 -2.42 14.15
CA ARG A 288 0.85 -3.65 13.44
C ARG A 288 0.60 -3.31 11.98
N ILE A 289 1.35 -3.93 11.09
CA ILE A 289 1.31 -3.62 9.66
C ILE A 289 1.01 -4.90 8.90
N GLY A 290 -0.12 -4.96 8.20
CA GLY A 290 -0.43 -5.99 7.22
C GLY A 290 -0.30 -5.46 5.80
N ASN A 291 0.00 -6.32 4.84
CA ASN A 291 0.08 -5.95 3.44
C ASN A 291 -0.75 -6.89 2.57
N LEU A 292 -1.79 -6.34 1.93
CA LEU A 292 -2.60 -7.01 0.92
C LEU A 292 -2.59 -6.28 -0.42
N SER A 293 -1.50 -5.56 -0.72
CA SER A 293 -1.18 -5.13 -2.08
C SER A 293 -1.20 -6.30 -3.06
N ALA A 294 -1.55 -6.03 -4.31
CA ALA A 294 -1.63 -7.04 -5.36
C ALA A 294 -0.23 -7.56 -5.77
N MET A 295 0.78 -6.70 -5.75
CA MET A 295 2.14 -6.98 -6.22
C MET A 295 3.20 -6.48 -5.24
N ASP A 296 3.10 -5.25 -4.72
CA ASP A 296 4.26 -4.64 -4.11
C ASP A 296 4.50 -4.99 -2.63
N HIS A 297 5.77 -5.20 -2.32
CA HIS A 297 6.26 -5.25 -0.94
C HIS A 297 6.60 -3.83 -0.48
N HIS A 298 6.32 -3.54 0.79
CA HIS A 298 6.47 -2.18 1.32
C HIS A 298 7.54 -2.12 2.43
N PRO A 299 8.72 -1.54 2.17
CA PRO A 299 9.68 -1.21 3.22
C PRO A 299 9.23 0.04 3.98
N ILE A 300 8.54 -0.13 5.11
CA ILE A 300 8.03 0.99 5.92
C ILE A 300 9.14 1.53 6.82
N HIS A 301 9.53 2.79 6.59
CA HIS A 301 10.55 3.52 7.34
C HIS A 301 9.90 4.48 8.34
N LEU A 302 10.39 4.50 9.58
CA LEU A 302 10.00 5.46 10.60
C LEU A 302 11.19 6.37 10.95
N HIS A 303 10.99 7.68 10.80
CA HIS A 303 12.00 8.67 11.16
C HIS A 303 12.08 8.85 12.69
N GLY A 304 13.23 9.31 13.18
CA GLY A 304 13.41 9.70 14.59
C GLY A 304 13.48 8.56 15.61
N TYR A 305 13.26 7.31 15.19
CA TYR A 305 13.19 6.15 16.06
C TYR A 305 13.97 4.95 15.49
N TYR A 306 14.56 4.17 16.39
CA TYR A 306 14.82 2.76 16.17
C TYR A 306 13.69 1.96 16.83
N PHE A 307 13.25 0.89 16.19
CA PHE A 307 12.23 0.00 16.74
C PHE A 307 12.70 -1.44 16.70
N LYS A 308 12.04 -2.32 17.43
CA LYS A 308 12.22 -3.76 17.32
C LYS A 308 11.10 -4.37 16.48
N VAL A 309 11.44 -5.33 15.62
CA VAL A 309 10.43 -6.22 15.02
C VAL A 309 10.09 -7.30 16.04
N THR A 310 8.84 -7.34 16.51
CA THR A 310 8.40 -8.19 17.64
C THR A 310 7.48 -9.33 17.24
N GLU A 311 6.74 -9.21 16.14
CA GLU A 311 5.82 -10.25 15.65
C GLU A 311 5.89 -10.35 14.12
N THR A 312 5.62 -11.55 13.61
CA THR A 312 5.26 -11.78 12.20
C THR A 312 3.84 -12.35 12.12
N ASP A 313 3.40 -12.66 10.90
CA ASP A 313 2.23 -13.50 10.60
C ASP A 313 2.20 -14.86 11.34
N GLY A 314 3.35 -15.35 11.81
CA GLY A 314 3.48 -16.53 12.67
C GLY A 314 3.30 -16.27 14.17
N GLY A 315 2.99 -15.04 14.57
CA GLY A 315 2.86 -14.62 15.97
C GLY A 315 4.13 -13.98 16.53
N ARG A 316 4.23 -13.93 17.86
CA ARG A 316 5.33 -13.24 18.56
C ARG A 316 6.67 -13.97 18.40
N ILE A 317 7.68 -13.20 18.01
CA ILE A 317 9.06 -13.66 17.91
C ILE A 317 9.63 -13.77 19.34
N PRO A 318 10.29 -14.89 19.71
CA PRO A 318 10.99 -14.99 20.98
C PRO A 318 11.95 -13.81 21.17
N ASP A 319 12.10 -13.30 22.39
CA ASP A 319 12.88 -12.07 22.64
C ASP A 319 14.31 -12.12 22.10
N ALA A 320 14.95 -13.29 22.08
CA ALA A 320 16.29 -13.50 21.53
C ALA A 320 16.36 -13.44 19.98
N GLY A 321 15.22 -13.59 19.31
CA GLY A 321 15.08 -13.52 17.85
C GLY A 321 14.55 -12.17 17.35
N GLN A 322 14.13 -11.26 18.24
CA GLN A 322 13.73 -9.90 17.87
C GLN A 322 14.97 -9.07 17.51
N TRP A 323 14.87 -8.23 16.49
CA TRP A 323 15.99 -7.41 16.03
C TRP A 323 15.60 -5.93 15.87
N PRO A 324 16.57 -5.00 16.03
CA PRO A 324 16.33 -3.57 15.82
C PRO A 324 16.36 -3.21 14.33
N GLU A 325 15.53 -2.25 13.94
CA GLU A 325 15.44 -1.69 12.58
C GLU A 325 15.06 -0.20 12.62
N THR A 326 15.24 0.47 11.49
CA THR A 326 14.54 1.74 11.17
C THR A 326 13.56 1.59 10.02
N THR A 327 13.67 0.50 9.26
CA THR A 327 12.83 0.21 8.10
C THR A 327 12.45 -1.27 8.13
N VAL A 328 11.16 -1.58 8.12
CA VAL A 328 10.66 -2.95 8.11
C VAL A 328 10.05 -3.28 6.75
N LEU A 329 10.56 -4.33 6.10
CA LEU A 329 9.92 -4.87 4.91
C LEU A 329 8.63 -5.62 5.30
N VAL A 330 7.52 -5.23 4.69
CA VAL A 330 6.23 -5.93 4.81
C VAL A 330 5.90 -6.59 3.46
N PRO A 331 6.19 -7.89 3.30
CA PRO A 331 5.87 -8.64 2.08
C PRO A 331 4.36 -8.71 1.82
N VAL A 332 3.95 -8.91 0.57
CA VAL A 332 2.56 -9.20 0.20
C VAL A 332 2.10 -10.46 0.92
N GLY A 333 0.91 -10.41 1.52
CA GLY A 333 0.33 -11.51 2.28
C GLY A 333 0.96 -11.73 3.64
N ALA A 334 1.82 -10.82 4.12
CA ALA A 334 2.47 -10.95 5.41
C ALA A 334 2.10 -9.80 6.35
N THR A 335 2.28 -10.04 7.65
CA THR A 335 2.20 -9.01 8.68
C THR A 335 3.53 -8.84 9.41
N ARG A 336 3.77 -7.63 9.91
CA ARG A 336 4.90 -7.26 10.76
C ARG A 336 4.41 -6.36 11.88
N THR A 337 4.86 -6.65 13.11
CA THR A 337 4.63 -5.76 14.25
C THR A 337 5.96 -5.16 14.69
N ILE A 338 5.98 -3.84 14.86
CA ILE A 338 7.12 -3.10 15.39
C ILE A 338 6.77 -2.44 16.72
N GLU A 339 7.75 -2.39 17.63
CA GLU A 339 7.58 -1.77 18.95
C GLU A 339 8.75 -0.85 19.30
N PHE A 340 8.44 0.28 19.94
CA PHE A 340 9.38 1.25 20.46
C PHE A 340 8.76 2.06 21.60
N VAL A 341 9.58 2.83 22.31
CA VAL A 341 9.11 3.82 23.28
C VAL A 341 9.14 5.18 22.60
N ALA A 342 8.05 5.93 22.65
CA ALA A 342 7.96 7.28 22.10
C ALA A 342 8.73 8.29 22.97
N ASP A 343 10.06 8.21 22.99
CA ASP A 343 10.95 9.03 23.83
C ASP A 343 11.55 10.25 23.12
N ASN A 344 11.23 10.45 21.84
CA ASN A 344 11.73 11.53 20.99
C ASN A 344 10.59 12.42 20.47
N PRO A 345 10.26 13.54 21.15
CA PRO A 345 9.13 14.39 20.77
C PRO A 345 9.39 15.10 19.44
N GLY A 346 8.37 15.16 18.59
CA GLY A 346 8.50 15.68 17.24
C GLY A 346 7.33 15.31 16.34
N ASP A 347 7.40 15.79 15.10
CA ASP A 347 6.60 15.27 13.98
C ASP A 347 7.55 14.47 13.08
N TRP A 348 7.37 13.15 13.08
CA TRP A 348 8.27 12.21 12.43
C TRP A 348 7.55 11.53 11.27
N ALA A 349 8.11 11.63 10.07
CA ALA A 349 7.57 10.94 8.91
C ALA A 349 7.62 9.42 9.10
N MET A 350 6.55 8.75 8.69
CA MET A 350 6.50 7.31 8.53
C MET A 350 5.97 7.00 7.13
N HIS A 351 6.76 6.31 6.31
CA HIS A 351 6.42 6.15 4.90
C HIS A 351 7.03 4.90 4.29
N CYS A 352 6.49 4.47 3.15
CA CYS A 352 7.14 3.45 2.34
C CYS A 352 8.43 3.99 1.70
N HIS A 353 9.48 3.19 1.69
CA HIS A 353 10.79 3.58 1.16
C HIS A 353 11.04 3.11 -0.27
N MET A 354 10.01 2.58 -0.94
CA MET A 354 9.98 2.51 -2.39
C MET A 354 9.65 3.91 -2.93
N THR A 355 10.58 4.52 -3.66
CA THR A 355 10.52 5.94 -4.01
C THR A 355 9.24 6.35 -4.76
N HIS A 356 8.67 5.44 -5.54
CA HIS A 356 7.43 5.70 -6.27
C HIS A 356 6.16 5.54 -5.40
N HIS A 357 6.23 4.82 -4.26
CA HIS A 357 5.06 4.61 -3.38
C HIS A 357 4.75 5.83 -2.50
N VAL A 358 5.68 6.77 -2.42
CA VAL A 358 5.50 8.08 -1.76
C VAL A 358 5.15 9.17 -2.77
N MET A 359 4.59 8.76 -3.90
CA MET A 359 4.01 9.63 -4.90
C MET A 359 2.54 9.22 -5.08
N ASN A 360 1.70 10.21 -5.36
CA ASN A 360 0.29 9.98 -5.73
C ASN A 360 0.20 9.62 -7.23
N GLN A 361 -0.97 9.82 -7.85
CA GLN A 361 -1.26 9.43 -9.25
C GLN A 361 -0.22 9.96 -10.25
N MET A 362 0.70 9.11 -10.67
CA MET A 362 1.71 9.37 -11.69
C MET A 362 1.43 8.55 -12.95
N GLY A 363 1.63 9.15 -14.12
CA GLY A 363 1.70 8.42 -15.40
C GLY A 363 3.15 8.19 -15.81
N HIS A 364 3.46 6.99 -16.34
CA HIS A 364 4.82 6.60 -16.75
C HIS A 364 5.19 6.98 -18.18
N GLU A 365 4.30 7.63 -18.93
CA GLU A 365 4.46 7.85 -20.38
C GLU A 365 5.19 9.17 -20.74
N PHE A 366 5.63 9.96 -19.75
CA PHE A 366 6.27 11.25 -20.00
C PHE A 366 7.80 11.12 -20.16
N PRO A 367 8.41 11.83 -21.13
CA PRO A 367 9.86 11.85 -21.29
C PRO A 367 10.54 12.53 -20.09
N ASN A 368 11.76 12.08 -19.76
CA ASN A 368 12.57 12.73 -18.73
C ASN A 368 13.03 14.12 -19.21
N MET A 369 12.60 15.16 -18.49
CA MET A 369 12.91 16.56 -18.81
C MET A 369 13.95 17.20 -17.87
N ILE A 370 14.53 16.43 -16.93
CA ILE A 370 15.50 16.94 -15.94
C ILE A 370 16.71 17.55 -16.66
N GLY A 371 16.97 18.83 -16.40
CA GLY A 371 18.08 19.59 -16.98
C GLY A 371 17.91 19.97 -18.46
N VAL A 372 16.73 19.78 -19.04
CA VAL A 372 16.38 20.37 -20.35
C VAL A 372 16.05 21.85 -20.14
N ASP A 373 16.51 22.72 -21.04
CA ASP A 373 16.07 24.12 -21.08
C ASP A 373 14.84 24.22 -21.99
N ALA A 374 13.64 24.32 -21.41
CA ALA A 374 12.40 24.46 -22.19
C ALA A 374 11.91 25.90 -22.33
N GLY A 375 12.66 26.91 -21.88
CA GLY A 375 12.15 28.28 -21.80
C GLY A 375 11.55 28.79 -23.11
N GLY A 376 12.21 28.55 -24.24
CA GLY A 376 11.68 28.94 -25.56
C GLY A 376 10.56 28.04 -26.12
N LEU A 377 10.42 26.82 -25.61
CA LEU A 377 9.38 25.86 -26.01
C LEU A 377 8.05 26.17 -25.29
N ASP A 378 8.10 26.44 -23.99
CA ASP A 378 6.92 26.72 -23.17
C ASP A 378 6.22 27.99 -23.65
N ASP A 379 6.98 29.06 -23.91
CA ASP A 379 6.45 30.32 -24.47
C ASP A 379 5.74 30.15 -25.81
N ALA A 380 6.21 29.20 -26.64
CA ALA A 380 5.64 28.93 -27.96
C ALA A 380 4.39 28.04 -27.88
N VAL A 381 4.36 27.09 -26.94
CA VAL A 381 3.24 26.16 -26.76
C VAL A 381 2.11 26.79 -25.96
N GLN A 382 2.40 27.64 -24.97
CA GLN A 382 1.39 28.39 -24.19
C GLN A 382 0.53 29.31 -25.06
N GLN A 383 1.04 29.77 -26.20
CA GLN A 383 0.26 30.53 -27.17
C GLN A 383 -0.87 29.71 -27.81
N LEU A 384 -0.78 28.38 -27.79
CA LEU A 384 -1.77 27.45 -28.35
C LEU A 384 -2.53 26.69 -27.25
N LEU A 385 -1.86 26.36 -26.15
CA LEU A 385 -2.39 25.65 -24.99
C LEU A 385 -1.97 26.43 -23.73
N PRO A 386 -2.79 27.40 -23.26
CA PRO A 386 -2.42 28.33 -22.18
C PRO A 386 -1.98 27.66 -20.89
N ASP A 387 -2.45 26.44 -20.65
CA ASP A 387 -2.17 25.65 -19.44
C ASP A 387 -0.97 24.69 -19.62
N TYR A 388 -0.22 24.76 -20.73
CA TYR A 388 0.96 23.93 -20.95
C TYR A 388 2.18 24.44 -20.18
N MET A 389 2.92 23.53 -19.57
CA MET A 389 4.20 23.79 -18.92
C MET A 389 5.07 22.55 -18.96
N THR A 390 6.39 22.74 -19.13
CA THR A 390 7.31 21.61 -19.08
C THR A 390 7.50 21.14 -17.64
N MET A 391 7.10 19.90 -17.39
CA MET A 391 7.14 19.26 -16.08
C MET A 391 8.53 18.72 -15.76
N GLY A 392 9.01 18.93 -14.54
CA GLY A 392 10.15 18.18 -14.00
C GLY A 392 11.53 18.57 -14.55
N GLN A 393 11.77 19.82 -14.93
CA GLN A 393 13.11 20.27 -15.37
C GLN A 393 14.12 20.41 -14.23
N GLU A 394 13.66 20.90 -13.08
CA GLU A 394 14.47 21.12 -11.87
C GLU A 394 14.18 20.06 -10.78
N GLY A 395 13.25 19.15 -11.05
CA GLY A 395 12.78 18.12 -10.12
C GLY A 395 11.26 18.14 -9.97
N MET A 396 10.73 17.28 -9.10
CA MET A 396 9.28 17.23 -8.83
C MET A 396 8.83 18.17 -7.71
N GLY A 397 9.78 18.80 -7.00
CA GLY A 397 9.50 19.70 -5.88
C GLY A 397 8.74 20.95 -6.31
N ASP A 398 9.20 21.61 -7.37
CA ASP A 398 8.61 22.89 -7.83
C ASP A 398 7.17 22.73 -8.33
N MET A 399 6.78 21.50 -8.71
CA MET A 399 5.40 21.21 -9.11
C MET A 399 4.39 21.44 -7.98
N ALA A 400 4.83 21.31 -6.73
CA ALA A 400 4.02 21.58 -5.55
C ALA A 400 3.60 23.06 -5.44
N GLU A 401 4.50 23.97 -5.84
CA GLU A 401 4.33 25.42 -5.70
C GLU A 401 3.64 26.04 -6.91
N MET A 402 3.72 25.39 -8.07
CA MET A 402 3.19 25.92 -9.33
C MET A 402 1.66 25.88 -9.47
N GLY A 403 0.93 25.30 -8.51
CA GLY A 403 -0.53 25.43 -8.42
C GLY A 403 -1.30 24.95 -9.66
N MET A 404 -0.80 23.92 -10.34
CA MET A 404 -1.43 23.40 -11.57
C MET A 404 -2.84 22.89 -11.29
N ARG A 405 -3.74 23.11 -12.25
CA ARG A 405 -5.10 22.55 -12.22
C ARG A 405 -5.03 21.04 -12.43
N VAL A 406 -5.22 20.28 -11.36
CA VAL A 406 -5.36 18.82 -11.43
C VAL A 406 -6.71 18.49 -12.10
N PRO A 407 -6.77 17.47 -12.98
CA PRO A 407 -8.04 16.99 -13.53
C PRO A 407 -9.07 16.68 -12.44
N GLU A 408 -10.36 16.71 -12.79
CA GLU A 408 -11.40 16.30 -11.85
C GLU A 408 -11.15 14.86 -11.35
N ASN A 409 -11.53 14.61 -10.10
CA ASN A 409 -11.35 13.32 -9.43
C ASN A 409 -9.92 12.76 -9.50
N SER A 410 -8.93 13.60 -9.25
CA SER A 410 -7.51 13.24 -9.28
C SER A 410 -6.75 14.05 -8.22
N ILE A 411 -5.58 13.56 -7.81
CA ILE A 411 -4.73 14.20 -6.79
C ILE A 411 -3.34 14.54 -7.33
N PRO A 412 -2.70 15.63 -6.85
CA PRO A 412 -1.36 15.98 -7.27
C PRO A 412 -0.37 14.91 -6.84
N MET A 413 0.74 14.77 -7.58
CA MET A 413 1.73 13.71 -7.38
C MET A 413 2.49 13.82 -6.05
N VAL A 414 2.47 15.00 -5.44
CA VAL A 414 3.12 15.36 -4.18
C VAL A 414 2.07 15.48 -3.05
N GLY A 415 2.55 15.72 -1.82
CA GLY A 415 1.72 15.74 -0.62
C GLY A 415 0.94 17.04 -0.41
N ALA A 416 1.28 17.76 0.65
CA ALA A 416 0.53 18.93 1.12
C ALA A 416 1.45 19.95 1.81
N PRO A 417 0.98 21.19 2.03
CA PRO A 417 1.70 22.17 2.82
C PRO A 417 2.04 21.66 4.22
N GLY A 418 3.32 21.75 4.60
CA GLY A 418 3.82 21.47 5.95
C GLY A 418 4.14 22.75 6.72
N PRO A 419 4.67 22.64 7.95
CA PRO A 419 4.96 23.79 8.80
C PRO A 419 6.19 24.59 8.37
N HIS A 420 7.08 24.00 7.56
CA HIS A 420 8.35 24.61 7.14
C HIS A 420 8.43 24.84 5.64
N ASP A 421 7.74 24.01 4.85
CA ASP A 421 7.61 24.10 3.40
C ASP A 421 6.56 23.08 2.92
N TYR A 422 6.38 22.92 1.62
CA TYR A 422 5.56 21.88 1.04
C TYR A 422 6.18 20.48 1.24
N ILE A 423 5.38 19.51 1.68
CA ILE A 423 5.77 18.11 1.80
C ILE A 423 5.64 17.46 0.41
N THR A 424 6.77 17.21 -0.24
CA THR A 424 6.83 16.67 -1.61
C THR A 424 6.63 15.15 -1.70
N MET A 425 6.12 14.53 -0.63
CA MET A 425 5.76 13.11 -0.55
C MET A 425 4.24 12.95 -0.46
N GLY A 426 3.66 12.12 -1.33
CA GLY A 426 2.26 11.68 -1.29
C GLY A 426 2.13 10.19 -0.93
N GLY A 427 1.03 9.56 -1.33
CA GLY A 427 0.87 8.10 -1.32
C GLY A 427 0.96 7.50 0.08
N MET A 428 1.80 6.46 0.23
CA MET A 428 1.98 5.71 1.47
C MET A 428 2.88 6.46 2.46
N PHE A 429 2.35 7.55 3.01
CA PHE A 429 3.00 8.44 3.98
C PHE A 429 2.02 8.81 5.10
N THR A 430 2.52 8.93 6.32
CA THR A 430 1.82 9.53 7.47
C THR A 430 2.86 10.11 8.44
N ILE A 431 2.40 10.71 9.54
CA ILE A 431 3.25 11.38 10.52
C ILE A 431 2.98 10.79 11.90
N LEU A 432 4.03 10.29 12.55
CA LEU A 432 4.03 10.03 13.98
C LEU A 432 4.23 11.37 14.73
N LYS A 433 3.20 11.80 15.45
CA LYS A 433 3.20 13.01 16.27
C LYS A 433 3.37 12.63 17.74
N VAL A 434 4.51 13.02 18.32
CA VAL A 434 4.83 12.76 19.73
C VAL A 434 4.84 14.05 20.52
N ARG A 435 4.08 14.11 21.62
CA ARG A 435 3.97 15.31 22.47
C ARG A 435 4.21 14.99 23.94
N LYS A 436 4.93 15.88 24.63
CA LYS A 436 5.11 15.79 26.09
C LYS A 436 3.79 16.05 26.82
N GLU A 437 3.10 17.12 26.45
CA GLU A 437 1.79 17.49 26.99
C GLU A 437 0.74 17.15 25.94
N LEU A 438 -0.10 16.17 26.24
CA LEU A 438 -1.10 15.64 25.32
C LEU A 438 -2.41 15.38 26.08
N PRO A 439 -3.38 16.32 26.06
CA PRO A 439 -4.61 16.21 26.83
C PRO A 439 -5.56 15.14 26.27
N SER A 440 -5.58 14.94 24.95
CA SER A 440 -6.28 13.88 24.23
C SER A 440 -5.39 13.34 23.10
N TYR A 441 -5.73 12.18 22.54
CA TYR A 441 -5.01 11.59 21.40
C TYR A 441 -5.50 12.08 20.02
N ASP A 442 -6.24 13.19 19.99
CA ASP A 442 -6.58 13.87 18.74
C ASP A 442 -5.32 14.52 18.13
N ASP A 443 -5.37 14.93 16.85
CA ASP A 443 -4.22 15.59 16.21
C ASP A 443 -3.82 16.85 16.99
N PRO A 444 -2.61 16.90 17.59
CA PRO A 444 -2.15 18.04 18.38
C PRO A 444 -1.66 19.22 17.52
N GLY A 445 -1.80 19.16 16.20
CA GLY A 445 -1.23 20.14 15.28
C GLY A 445 0.26 19.93 15.03
N TRP A 446 0.95 20.95 14.52
CA TRP A 446 2.38 20.88 14.19
C TRP A 446 3.29 20.95 15.41
N TYR A 447 4.43 20.26 15.37
CA TYR A 447 5.41 20.31 16.45
C TYR A 447 6.20 21.63 16.44
N GLU A 448 6.25 22.29 17.59
CA GLU A 448 7.11 23.46 17.80
C GLU A 448 8.52 23.02 18.16
N ASN A 449 9.46 23.20 17.22
CA ASN A 449 10.86 22.87 17.43
C ASN A 449 11.49 23.80 18.50
N PRO A 450 12.19 23.24 19.51
CA PRO A 450 12.95 24.05 20.46
C PRO A 450 13.96 24.97 19.78
N PRO A 451 14.30 26.13 20.38
CA PRO A 451 15.31 27.02 19.82
C PRO A 451 16.65 26.31 19.56
N GLY A 452 17.17 26.46 18.35
CA GLY A 452 18.45 25.86 17.93
C GLY A 452 18.38 24.41 17.45
N THR A 453 17.20 23.78 17.41
CA THR A 453 17.03 22.42 16.88
C THR A 453 16.45 22.37 15.46
N LEU A 454 16.08 23.53 14.90
CA LEU A 454 15.62 23.65 13.52
C LEU A 454 16.80 24.05 12.63
N ALA A 455 16.99 23.33 11.52
CA ALA A 455 17.95 23.72 10.49
C ALA A 455 17.49 25.05 9.85
N SER A 456 18.44 25.94 9.56
CA SER A 456 18.14 27.26 9.00
C SER A 456 19.15 27.64 7.92
N LEU A 457 18.82 28.67 7.14
CA LEU A 457 19.78 29.29 6.23
C LEU A 457 21.03 29.74 7.01
N ALA A 458 22.21 29.37 6.51
CA ALA A 458 23.48 29.74 7.11
C ALA A 458 23.80 31.21 6.79
N PRO A 459 23.94 32.11 7.79
CA PRO A 459 24.29 33.50 7.55
C PRO A 459 25.68 33.64 6.91
N ARG A 460 25.88 34.69 6.10
CA ARG A 460 27.14 34.90 5.36
C ARG A 460 28.35 35.02 6.27
N GLU A 461 28.21 35.64 7.43
CA GLU A 461 29.26 35.75 8.44
C GLU A 461 29.63 34.41 9.05
N VAL A 462 28.67 33.50 9.21
CA VAL A 462 28.91 32.12 9.67
C VAL A 462 29.67 31.36 8.58
N LEU A 463 29.20 31.41 7.33
CA LEU A 463 29.92 30.80 6.19
C LEU A 463 31.38 31.29 6.13
N ARG A 464 31.59 32.60 6.21
CA ARG A 464 32.94 33.21 6.21
C ARG A 464 33.79 32.75 7.40
N LYS A 465 33.21 32.70 8.61
CA LYS A 465 33.91 32.23 9.83
C LYS A 465 34.39 30.78 9.67
N HIS A 466 33.65 29.95 8.95
CA HIS A 466 33.98 28.56 8.70
C HIS A 466 34.75 28.33 7.38
N GLY A 467 35.16 29.40 6.68
CA GLY A 467 35.91 29.29 5.43
C GLY A 467 35.11 28.70 4.27
N ILE A 468 33.78 28.75 4.34
CA ILE A 468 32.87 28.22 3.31
C ILE A 468 32.54 29.33 2.33
N SER A 469 32.86 29.13 1.05
CA SER A 469 32.44 30.03 -0.03
C SER A 469 30.94 29.86 -0.32
N PRO A 470 30.15 30.95 -0.39
CA PRO A 470 28.71 30.88 -0.67
C PRO A 470 28.34 30.26 -2.04
N ASP A 471 29.27 30.27 -2.99
CA ASP A 471 29.12 29.69 -4.33
C ASP A 471 29.52 28.21 -4.40
N GLY A 472 29.90 27.60 -3.26
CA GLY A 472 30.35 26.21 -3.19
C GLY A 472 31.76 25.96 -3.74
N SER A 473 32.49 26.98 -4.20
CA SER A 473 33.82 26.83 -4.83
C SER A 473 34.88 26.18 -3.93
N GLY A 474 34.75 26.34 -2.60
CA GLY A 474 35.63 25.75 -1.60
C GLY A 474 35.26 24.32 -1.17
N ALA A 475 34.19 23.75 -1.73
CA ALA A 475 33.75 22.41 -1.35
C ALA A 475 34.78 21.33 -1.80
N PRO A 476 35.03 20.30 -0.97
CA PRO A 476 35.90 19.19 -1.34
C PRO A 476 35.41 18.52 -2.63
N LYS A 477 36.34 18.28 -3.58
CA LYS A 477 36.05 17.55 -4.81
C LYS A 477 36.34 16.06 -4.61
N PRO A 478 35.56 15.15 -5.25
CA PRO A 478 35.86 13.73 -5.19
C PRO A 478 37.25 13.44 -5.78
N PRO A 479 37.90 12.33 -5.38
CA PRO A 479 39.16 11.91 -5.98
C PRO A 479 39.11 11.87 -7.51
N THR A 480 40.21 12.25 -8.15
CA THR A 480 40.27 12.30 -9.62
C THR A 480 40.03 10.92 -10.22
N GLY A 481 39.04 10.81 -11.11
CA GLY A 481 38.75 9.57 -11.83
C GLY A 481 37.53 8.79 -11.33
N LEU A 482 36.90 9.18 -10.21
CA LEU A 482 35.73 8.49 -9.67
C LEU A 482 34.57 8.34 -10.68
N ASN A 483 34.34 9.37 -11.50
CA ASN A 483 33.26 9.40 -12.50
C ASN A 483 33.77 9.20 -13.94
N LYS A 484 35.03 8.80 -14.15
CA LYS A 484 35.53 8.53 -15.51
C LYS A 484 35.04 7.15 -15.94
N ALA A 485 34.11 7.09 -16.89
CA ALA A 485 33.81 5.86 -17.59
C ALA A 485 35.11 5.28 -18.18
N PRO A 486 35.39 3.97 -18.03
CA PRO A 486 36.51 3.36 -18.71
C PRO A 486 36.32 3.61 -20.21
N ARG A 487 37.33 4.19 -20.86
CA ARG A 487 37.32 4.36 -22.31
C ARG A 487 37.32 2.96 -22.93
N ILE A 488 36.13 2.45 -23.26
CA ILE A 488 36.00 1.28 -24.13
C ILE A 488 36.46 1.75 -25.50
N SER A 489 37.74 1.51 -25.82
CA SER A 489 38.20 1.63 -27.20
C SER A 489 37.56 0.49 -27.98
N ARG A 490 36.42 0.76 -28.64
CA ARG A 490 35.95 -0.10 -29.74
C ARG A 490 37.01 -0.02 -30.84
N LYS A 491 38.02 -0.88 -30.78
CA LYS A 491 38.72 -1.31 -32.00
C LYS A 491 37.68 -2.11 -32.78
N LEU A 492 37.03 -1.47 -33.74
CA LEU A 492 36.39 -2.17 -34.84
C LEU A 492 37.48 -2.98 -35.53
N ASP A 493 37.57 -4.26 -35.21
CA ASP A 493 38.40 -5.20 -35.93
C ASP A 493 37.78 -5.39 -37.32
N LYS A 494 38.30 -4.65 -38.30
CA LYS A 494 38.07 -4.91 -39.72
C LYS A 494 38.93 -6.10 -40.14
N SER A 495 38.65 -7.31 -39.64
CA SER A 495 39.22 -8.52 -40.26
C SER A 495 38.48 -9.83 -39.92
N SER A 496 37.36 -10.12 -40.59
CA SER A 496 37.04 -11.50 -40.97
C SER A 496 35.98 -11.58 -42.08
N HIS A 497 36.35 -11.21 -43.31
CA HIS A 497 35.70 -11.80 -44.48
C HIS A 497 36.34 -13.17 -44.75
N ARG A 498 35.69 -14.22 -44.25
CA ARG A 498 35.73 -15.59 -44.81
C ARG A 498 34.26 -16.04 -44.77
N GLY A 499 33.55 -16.17 -45.89
CA GLY A 499 33.87 -17.08 -46.98
C GLY A 499 33.25 -18.45 -46.66
N HIS A 500 31.91 -18.53 -46.57
CA HIS A 500 31.21 -19.81 -46.48
C HIS A 500 30.91 -20.31 -47.89
N HIS A 501 31.73 -21.26 -48.33
CA HIS A 501 31.43 -22.11 -49.48
C HIS A 501 30.37 -23.15 -49.11
N HIS A 502 29.40 -23.29 -50.01
CA HIS A 502 28.47 -24.42 -50.14
C HIS A 502 29.21 -25.73 -50.45
N HIS A 503 28.79 -26.82 -49.80
CA HIS A 503 28.58 -28.20 -50.32
C HIS A 503 27.87 -28.96 -49.17
N GLY A 504 26.79 -29.74 -49.34
CA GLY A 504 26.34 -30.52 -50.48
C GLY A 504 26.81 -31.97 -50.31
N GLY A 505 26.03 -32.80 -49.62
CA GLY A 505 26.30 -34.22 -49.34
C GLY A 505 25.46 -34.75 -48.19
#